data_AF-A0A8D8FPZ1-F1
#
_entry.id   AF-A0A8D8FPZ1-F1
#
_cell.length_a   1.000
_cell.length_b   1.000
_cell.length_c   1.000
_cell.angle_alpha   90.00
_cell.angle_beta   90.00
_cell.angle_gamma   90.00
#
_symmetry.space_group_name_H-M   'P 1'
#
loop_
_entity.id
_entity.type
_entity.pdbx_description
1 polymer ?
#
loop_
_entity_poly.entity_id
_entity_poly.type
_entity_poly.pdbx_seq_one_letter_code
_entity_poly.pdbx_strand_id
1 'polypeptide(L)'
;MLRRQARLRREYLFRKATEGKHKALQDKKSKIKKALEDHTPIHGDLKRDALKLQDKLKWDDAGPQRAAEIGGISGGANTANSQDDEYRFAGCEDPKIMITTSRDPSAKLKQFVKEIRLIFPNAQRMN
;
A
#
# COMPACT_ATOMS: atom_id res chain seq x y z
N MET A 1 9.03 22.80 -4.77
CA MET A 1 9.16 21.33 -4.78
C MET A 1 9.09 20.69 -3.38
N LEU A 2 9.90 21.15 -2.41
CA LEU A 2 9.95 20.62 -1.02
C LEU A 2 8.59 20.57 -0.30
N ARG A 3 7.77 21.63 -0.41
CA ARG A 3 6.43 21.68 0.21
C ARG A 3 5.48 20.60 -0.32
N ARG A 4 5.57 20.27 -1.62
CA ARG A 4 4.75 19.22 -2.26
C ARG A 4 5.11 17.84 -1.69
N GLN A 5 6.40 17.52 -1.58
CA GLN A 5 6.86 16.25 -1.01
C GLN A 5 6.46 16.11 0.46
N ALA A 6 6.64 17.17 1.25
CA ALA A 6 6.20 17.18 2.65
C ALA A 6 4.69 16.95 2.80
N ARG A 7 3.88 17.58 1.92
CA ARG A 7 2.43 17.36 1.88
C ARG A 7 2.09 15.91 1.52
N LEU A 8 2.64 15.38 0.42
CA LEU A 8 2.38 14.00 -0.02
C LEU A 8 2.74 12.97 1.06
N ARG A 9 3.87 13.19 1.78
CA ARG A 9 4.27 12.32 2.89
C ARG A 9 3.27 12.36 4.05
N ARG A 10 2.76 13.55 4.42
CA ARG A 10 1.74 13.68 5.47
C ARG A 10 0.42 13.02 5.07
N GLU A 11 0.00 13.21 3.82
CA GLU A 11 -1.20 12.57 3.25
C GLU A 11 -1.08 11.04 3.28
N TYR A 12 0.08 10.51 2.89
CA TYR A 12 0.36 9.07 2.97
C TYR A 12 0.29 8.54 4.40
N LEU A 13 0.95 9.20 5.36
CA LEU A 13 0.90 8.79 6.77
C LEU A 13 -0.52 8.82 7.34
N PHE A 14 -1.32 9.84 6.98
CA PHE A 14 -2.71 9.92 7.38
C PHE A 14 -3.56 8.78 6.78
N ARG A 15 -3.37 8.48 5.49
CA ARG A 15 -4.01 7.33 4.84
C ARG A 15 -3.63 6.02 5.51
N LYS A 16 -2.36 5.79 5.79
CA LYS A 16 -1.86 4.58 6.47
C LYS A 16 -2.42 4.43 7.89
N ALA A 17 -2.54 5.54 8.63
CA ALA A 17 -3.11 5.52 9.98
C ALA A 17 -4.62 5.23 9.99
N THR A 18 -5.36 5.67 8.97
CA THR A 18 -6.80 5.42 8.84
C THR A 18 -7.10 4.03 8.28
N GLU A 19 -6.19 3.47 7.49
CA GLU A 19 -6.32 2.16 6.85
C GLU A 19 -6.67 1.04 7.83
N GLY A 20 -6.00 0.94 8.98
CA GLY A 20 -6.30 -0.11 9.97
C GLY A 20 -7.74 -0.07 10.49
N LYS A 21 -8.30 1.14 10.69
CA LYS A 21 -9.70 1.32 11.08
C LYS A 21 -10.64 0.90 9.96
N HIS A 22 -10.34 1.27 8.72
CA HIS A 22 -11.12 0.88 7.55
C HIS A 22 -11.09 -0.62 7.31
N LYS A 23 -9.93 -1.27 7.45
CA LYS A 23 -9.77 -2.72 7.35
C LYS A 23 -10.63 -3.46 8.38
N ALA A 24 -10.57 -3.05 9.65
CA ALA A 24 -11.40 -3.65 10.69
C ALA A 24 -12.90 -3.47 10.41
N LEU A 25 -13.32 -2.33 9.87
CA LEU A 25 -14.71 -2.13 9.44
C LEU A 25 -15.08 -3.01 8.24
N GLN A 26 -14.18 -3.16 7.28
CA GLN A 26 -14.39 -4.01 6.10
C GLN A 26 -14.50 -5.49 6.48
N ASP A 27 -13.70 -5.95 7.45
CA ASP A 27 -13.77 -7.30 7.99
C ASP A 27 -15.11 -7.58 8.69
N LYS A 28 -15.67 -6.58 9.38
CA LYS A 28 -17.01 -6.70 9.97
C LYS A 28 -18.10 -6.77 8.90
N LYS A 29 -18.01 -5.91 7.87
CA LYS A 29 -18.95 -5.93 6.74
C LYS A 29 -18.90 -7.25 5.97
N SER A 30 -17.70 -7.78 5.71
CA SER A 30 -17.53 -9.04 4.97
C SER A 30 -18.10 -10.23 5.74
N LYS A 31 -17.94 -10.28 7.06
CA LYS A 31 -18.58 -11.29 7.92
C LYS A 31 -20.11 -11.23 7.87
N ILE A 32 -20.69 -10.03 7.89
CA ILE A 32 -22.14 -9.86 7.77
C ILE A 32 -22.61 -10.28 6.38
N LYS A 33 -21.89 -9.88 5.32
CA LYS A 33 -22.21 -10.28 3.95
C LYS A 33 -22.22 -11.80 3.79
N LYS A 34 -21.18 -12.50 4.29
CA LYS A 34 -21.12 -13.97 4.29
C LYS A 34 -22.25 -14.60 5.09
N ALA A 35 -22.57 -14.09 6.27
CA ALA A 35 -23.68 -14.62 7.07
C ALA A 35 -25.04 -14.50 6.36
N LEU A 36 -25.24 -13.42 5.59
CA LEU A 36 -26.44 -13.22 4.78
C LEU A 36 -26.48 -14.17 3.57
N GLU A 37 -25.33 -14.44 2.94
CA GLU A 37 -25.20 -15.36 1.80
C GLU A 37 -25.39 -16.83 2.24
N ASP A 38 -24.75 -17.24 3.33
CA ASP A 38 -24.78 -18.61 3.85
C ASP A 38 -26.04 -18.91 4.68
N HIS A 39 -26.93 -17.92 4.87
CA HIS A 39 -28.09 -17.97 5.77
C HIS A 39 -27.74 -18.43 7.20
N THR A 40 -26.56 -18.06 7.68
CA THR A 40 -26.08 -18.41 9.03
C THR A 40 -26.40 -17.30 10.03
N PRO A 41 -26.61 -17.63 11.32
CA PRO A 41 -26.89 -16.62 12.34
C PRO A 41 -25.67 -15.72 12.57
N ILE A 42 -25.89 -14.39 12.52
CA ILE A 42 -24.85 -13.38 12.78
C ILE A 42 -24.33 -13.50 14.22
N HIS A 43 -23.02 -13.40 14.43
CA HIS A 43 -22.40 -13.42 15.77
C HIS A 43 -22.94 -12.30 16.68
N GLY A 44 -23.11 -12.59 17.98
CA GLY A 44 -23.74 -11.69 18.95
C GLY A 44 -23.17 -10.28 18.98
N ASP A 45 -21.84 -10.15 18.94
CA ASP A 45 -21.13 -8.85 18.92
C ASP A 45 -21.45 -8.00 17.69
N LEU A 46 -21.69 -8.64 16.55
CA LEU A 46 -22.01 -7.95 15.29
C LEU A 46 -23.50 -7.59 15.21
N LYS A 47 -24.39 -8.29 15.92
CA LYS A 47 -25.85 -8.06 15.86
C LYS A 47 -26.24 -6.62 16.20
N ARG A 48 -25.56 -5.99 17.19
CA ARG A 48 -25.85 -4.61 17.61
C ARG A 48 -25.54 -3.59 16.52
N ASP A 49 -24.44 -3.80 15.79
CA ASP A 49 -23.99 -2.92 14.72
C ASP A 49 -24.51 -3.34 13.33
N ALA A 50 -25.17 -4.51 13.23
CA ALA A 50 -25.53 -5.15 11.97
C ALA A 50 -26.41 -4.26 11.09
N LEU A 51 -27.46 -3.65 11.66
CA LEU A 51 -28.36 -2.78 10.90
C LEU A 51 -27.62 -1.57 10.29
N LYS A 52 -26.77 -0.92 11.09
CA LYS A 52 -25.95 0.22 10.62
C LYS A 52 -24.94 -0.19 9.56
N LEU A 53 -24.35 -1.37 9.70
CA LEU A 53 -23.38 -1.91 8.73
C LEU A 53 -24.06 -2.39 7.45
N GLN A 54 -25.28 -2.93 7.54
CA GLN A 54 -26.10 -3.35 6.41
C GLN A 54 -26.53 -2.16 5.55
N ASP A 55 -26.93 -1.05 6.17
CA ASP A 55 -27.25 0.16 5.41
C ASP A 55 -26.02 0.73 4.69
N LYS A 56 -24.85 0.64 5.31
CA LYS A 56 -23.57 1.02 4.68
C LYS A 56 -23.16 0.05 3.57
N LEU A 57 -23.54 -1.22 3.67
CA LEU A 57 -23.21 -2.25 2.68
C LEU A 57 -23.88 -1.97 1.32
N LYS A 58 -25.06 -1.34 1.33
CA LYS A 58 -25.76 -0.90 0.10
C LYS A 58 -24.93 0.07 -0.75
N TRP A 59 -24.02 0.80 -0.11
CA TRP A 59 -23.14 1.79 -0.72
C TRP A 59 -21.70 1.28 -0.92
N ASP A 60 -21.40 0.03 -0.55
CA ASP A 60 -20.09 -0.56 -0.77
C ASP A 60 -19.96 -0.97 -2.24
N ASP A 61 -19.10 -0.28 -2.98
CA ASP A 61 -18.74 -0.67 -4.35
C ASP A 61 -17.81 -1.89 -4.33
N ALA A 62 -17.83 -2.68 -5.40
CA ALA A 62 -16.87 -3.77 -5.66
C ALA A 62 -15.44 -3.25 -5.91
N GLY A 63 -15.20 -1.94 -5.79
CA GLY A 63 -13.91 -1.28 -5.95
C GLY A 63 -12.70 -2.00 -5.32
N PRO A 64 -12.76 -2.54 -4.09
CA PRO A 64 -11.64 -3.28 -3.51
C PRO A 64 -11.33 -4.60 -4.23
N GLN A 65 -12.36 -5.30 -4.72
CA GLN A 65 -12.23 -6.57 -5.44
C GLN A 65 -11.79 -6.33 -6.89
N ARG A 66 -12.39 -5.34 -7.57
CA ARG A 66 -11.98 -4.91 -8.91
C ARG A 66 -10.56 -4.34 -8.95
N ALA A 67 -10.13 -3.63 -7.89
CA ALA A 67 -8.75 -3.14 -7.79
C ALA A 67 -7.73 -4.28 -7.64
N ALA A 68 -8.14 -5.43 -7.07
CA ALA A 68 -7.30 -6.62 -7.01
C ALA A 68 -7.21 -7.33 -8.37
N GLU A 69 -8.31 -7.35 -9.14
CA GLU A 69 -8.38 -7.98 -10.46
C GLU A 69 -7.66 -7.20 -11.56
N ILE A 70 -7.67 -5.86 -11.50
CA ILE A 70 -7.10 -5.01 -12.56
C ILE A 70 -5.57 -4.87 -12.41
N GLY A 71 -4.97 -5.25 -11.28
CA GLY A 71 -3.52 -5.12 -11.05
C GLY A 71 -2.99 -3.68 -11.23
N GLY A 72 -3.87 -2.68 -11.28
CA GLY A 72 -3.56 -1.37 -11.82
C GLY A 72 -4.33 -0.24 -11.12
N ILE A 73 -3.57 0.81 -10.78
CA ILE A 73 -3.97 2.16 -10.38
C ILE A 73 -5.01 2.22 -9.24
N SER A 74 -4.59 1.86 -8.03
CA SER A 74 -5.44 1.89 -6.84
C SER A 74 -5.34 3.21 -6.05
N GLY A 75 -6.09 4.23 -6.46
CA GLY A 75 -6.24 5.45 -5.67
C GLY A 75 -7.14 5.25 -4.43
N GLY A 76 -6.64 4.67 -3.33
CA GLY A 76 -7.35 4.72 -2.05
C GLY A 76 -7.19 3.52 -1.12
N ALA A 77 -7.71 3.66 0.10
CA ALA A 77 -7.60 2.77 1.28
C ALA A 77 -8.20 1.34 1.13
N ASN A 78 -8.43 0.91 -0.11
CA ASN A 78 -9.11 -0.33 -0.48
C ASN A 78 -8.22 -1.22 -1.37
N THR A 79 -6.91 -1.21 -1.13
CA THR A 79 -5.97 -2.13 -1.79
C THR A 79 -5.93 -3.47 -1.09
N ALA A 80 -5.95 -4.56 -1.85
CA ALA A 80 -5.78 -5.92 -1.33
C ALA A 80 -4.45 -6.10 -0.56
N ASN A 81 -3.38 -5.43 -1.01
CA ASN A 81 -2.07 -5.42 -0.34
C ASN A 81 -1.54 -4.00 -0.18
N SER A 82 -1.59 -3.46 1.04
CA SER A 82 -0.96 -2.17 1.43
C SER A 82 0.56 -2.30 1.67
N GLN A 83 1.10 -3.51 1.64
CA GLN A 83 2.51 -3.77 1.98
C GLN A 83 3.51 -3.07 1.03
N ASP A 84 3.12 -2.80 -0.23
CA ASP A 84 3.99 -2.22 -1.27
C ASP A 84 3.45 -0.88 -1.85
N ASP A 85 2.74 -0.06 -1.07
CA ASP A 85 2.20 1.23 -1.57
C ASP A 85 3.31 2.19 -2.04
N GLU A 86 4.50 2.16 -1.42
CA GLU A 86 5.65 2.97 -1.86
C GLU A 86 6.14 2.61 -3.27
N TYR A 87 5.96 1.35 -3.69
CA TYR A 87 6.38 0.82 -4.98
C TYR A 87 5.20 0.61 -5.94
N ARG A 88 4.07 1.26 -5.69
CA ARG A 88 2.85 1.15 -6.51
C ARG A 88 3.08 1.30 -8.02
N PHE A 89 4.01 2.17 -8.41
CA PHE A 89 4.32 2.47 -9.82
C PHE A 89 5.52 1.69 -10.35
N ALA A 90 5.93 0.62 -9.66
CA ALA A 90 6.96 -0.29 -10.16
C ALA A 90 6.53 -0.85 -11.53
N GLY A 91 7.44 -0.84 -12.49
CA GLY A 91 7.18 -1.29 -13.87
C GLY A 91 6.63 -0.21 -14.81
N CYS A 92 6.23 0.96 -14.32
CA CYS A 92 5.87 2.09 -15.19
C CYS A 92 7.11 2.83 -15.73
N GLU A 93 8.13 2.99 -14.89
CA GLU A 93 9.38 3.66 -15.24
C GLU A 93 10.58 2.88 -14.70
N ASP A 94 11.67 2.92 -15.45
CA ASP A 94 12.92 2.30 -15.04
C ASP A 94 13.56 3.07 -13.86
N PRO A 95 13.92 2.40 -12.75
CA PRO A 95 14.48 3.06 -11.58
C PRO A 95 15.89 3.58 -11.88
N LYS A 96 16.14 4.85 -11.54
CA LYS A 96 17.47 5.47 -11.61
C LYS A 96 18.08 5.52 -10.21
N ILE A 97 19.07 4.66 -9.97
CA ILE A 97 19.67 4.48 -8.65
C ILE A 97 20.99 5.23 -8.58
N MET A 98 21.20 6.03 -7.52
CA MET A 98 22.49 6.66 -7.23
C MET A 98 23.17 5.91 -6.09
N ILE A 99 24.37 5.39 -6.32
CA ILE A 99 25.19 4.73 -5.30
C ILE A 99 26.28 5.71 -4.87
N THR A 100 26.34 5.97 -3.57
CA THR A 100 27.31 6.85 -2.93
C THR A 100 28.10 6.09 -1.86
N THR A 101 29.30 6.58 -1.57
CA THR A 101 30.10 6.11 -0.44
C THR A 101 30.02 7.07 0.74
N SER A 102 30.63 6.70 1.87
CA SER A 102 30.96 7.66 2.94
C SER A 102 31.93 8.74 2.43
N ARG A 103 32.14 9.79 3.24
CA ARG A 103 32.96 10.97 2.90
C ARG A 103 34.41 10.62 2.51
N ASP A 104 35.05 9.74 3.27
CA ASP A 104 36.42 9.28 3.02
C ASP A 104 36.47 7.74 2.96
N PRO A 105 36.16 7.14 1.81
CA PRO A 105 36.01 5.70 1.71
C PRO A 105 37.35 5.00 1.48
N SER A 106 37.49 3.81 2.06
CA SER A 106 38.65 2.93 1.83
C SER A 106 38.71 2.46 0.37
N ALA A 107 39.91 2.05 -0.07
CA ALA A 107 40.10 1.52 -1.42
C ALA A 107 39.22 0.30 -1.71
N LYS A 108 39.03 -0.58 -0.70
CA LYS A 108 38.13 -1.74 -0.80
C LYS A 108 36.67 -1.32 -0.97
N LEU A 109 36.21 -0.30 -0.25
CA LEU A 109 34.84 0.21 -0.40
C LEU A 109 34.61 0.83 -1.79
N LYS A 110 35.61 1.51 -2.34
CA LYS A 110 35.56 2.03 -3.72
C LYS A 110 35.47 0.91 -4.76
N GLN A 111 36.09 -0.24 -4.53
CA GLN A 111 35.99 -1.43 -5.38
C GLN A 111 34.60 -2.07 -5.25
N PHE A 112 34.12 -2.27 -4.02
CA PHE A 112 32.80 -2.83 -3.75
C PHE A 112 31.67 -2.03 -4.41
N VAL A 113 31.72 -0.70 -4.36
CA VAL A 113 30.72 0.14 -5.02
C VAL A 113 30.77 0.01 -6.56
N LYS A 114 31.93 -0.29 -7.15
CA LYS A 114 32.00 -0.60 -8.60
C LYS A 114 31.29 -1.92 -8.90
N GLU A 115 31.45 -2.92 -8.05
CA GLU A 115 30.77 -4.22 -8.20
C GLU A 115 29.25 -4.07 -8.05
N ILE A 116 28.78 -3.34 -7.05
CA ILE A 116 27.33 -3.05 -6.89
C ILE A 116 26.76 -2.34 -8.12
N ARG A 117 27.50 -1.38 -8.69
CA ARG A 117 27.05 -0.70 -9.90
C ARG A 117 26.84 -1.65 -11.07
N LEU A 118 27.66 -2.71 -11.19
CA LEU A 118 27.52 -3.69 -12.26
C LEU A 118 26.31 -4.62 -12.05
N ILE A 119 25.86 -4.80 -10.81
CA ILE A 119 24.67 -5.59 -10.49
C ILE A 119 23.39 -4.87 -10.96
N PHE A 120 23.33 -3.55 -10.85
CA PHE A 120 22.13 -2.77 -11.19
C PHE A 120 22.29 -2.04 -12.53
N PRO A 121 21.51 -2.39 -13.58
CA PRO A 121 21.74 -1.92 -14.95
C PRO A 121 21.60 -0.39 -15.14
N ASN A 122 20.78 0.27 -14.31
CA ASN A 122 20.54 1.73 -14.37
C ASN A 122 21.18 2.52 -13.21
N ALA A 123 22.16 1.92 -12.51
CA ALA A 123 22.82 2.60 -11.40
C ALA A 123 23.94 3.53 -11.85
N GLN A 124 24.02 4.69 -11.21
CA GLN A 124 25.11 5.65 -11.34
C GLN A 124 25.90 5.73 -10.04
N ARG A 125 27.22 5.89 -10.15
CA ARG A 125 28.09 6.12 -8.99
C ARG A 125 28.45 7.59 -8.90
N MET A 126 28.33 8.16 -7.71
CA MET A 126 28.91 9.46 -7.36
C MET A 126 30.08 9.24 -6.40
N ASN A 127 31.17 10.00 -6.58
CA ASN A 127 32.34 9.95 -5.70
C ASN A 127 32.16 10.86 -4.50
#